data_AF-C3MUY0-F1
#
_entry.id   AF-C3MUY0-F1
#
_cell.length_a   1.000
_cell.length_b   1.000
_cell.length_c   1.000
_cell.angle_alpha   90.00
_cell.angle_beta   90.00
_cell.angle_gamma   90.00
#
_symmetry.space_group_name_H-M   'P 1'
#
loop_
_entity.id
_entity.type
_entity.pdbx_description
1 polymer ?
#
loop_
_entity_poly.entity_id
_entity_poly.type
_entity_poly.pdbx_seq_one_letter_code
_entity_poly.pdbx_strand_id
1 'polypeptide(L)' 'MGIIGPYVCPLCLMPFSSSVSLKQHIRYTEHAKTCPICKKEFTNTDSTLDHVCKKHNICVS' A
#
# COMPACT_ATOMS: atom_id res chain seq x y z
N MET A 1 -15.52 -8.72 -16.00
CA MET A 1 -14.21 -8.21 -16.44
C MET A 1 -13.69 -7.25 -15.38
N GLY A 2 -13.12 -7.78 -14.30
CA GLY A 2 -12.61 -6.95 -13.21
C GLY A 2 -11.28 -6.36 -13.63
N ILE A 3 -11.19 -5.03 -13.74
CA ILE A 3 -9.95 -4.34 -14.03
C ILE A 3 -9.06 -4.51 -12.79
N ILE A 4 -8.16 -5.48 -12.83
CA ILE A 4 -7.04 -5.58 -11.91
C ILE A 4 -6.15 -4.39 -12.27
N GLY A 5 -6.42 -3.25 -11.61
CA GLY A 5 -5.59 -2.07 -11.78
C GLY A 5 -4.14 -2.40 -11.41
N PRO A 6 -3.15 -2.02 -12.23
CA PRO A 6 -1.74 -2.38 -11.99
C PRO A 6 -1.17 -1.74 -10.72
N TYR A 7 -1.89 -0.77 -10.15
CA TYR A 7 -1.49 -0.02 -8.96
C TYR A 7 -2.24 -0.57 -7.75
N VAL A 8 -1.56 -1.29 -6.88
CA VAL A 8 -2.17 -1.88 -5.67
C VAL A 8 -1.63 -1.17 -4.44
N CYS A 9 -2.51 -0.82 -3.51
CA CYS A 9 -2.09 -0.24 -2.24
C CYS A 9 -1.42 -1.32 -1.36
N PRO A 10 -0.16 -1.16 -0.95
CA PRO A 10 0.54 -2.15 -0.12
C PRO A 10 -0.03 -2.30 1.30
N LEU A 11 -0.84 -1.34 1.76
CA LEU A 11 -1.34 -1.31 3.15
C LEU A 11 -2.73 -1.94 3.29
N CYS A 12 -3.58 -1.80 2.27
CA CYS A 12 -4.94 -2.36 2.26
C CYS A 12 -5.19 -3.35 1.11
N LEU A 13 -4.19 -3.57 0.24
CA LEU A 13 -4.24 -4.45 -0.93
C LEU A 13 -5.37 -4.11 -1.92
N MET A 14 -5.85 -2.87 -1.89
CA MET A 14 -6.87 -2.38 -2.81
C MET A 14 -6.24 -2.06 -4.17
N PRO A 15 -6.80 -2.58 -5.28
CA PRO A 15 -6.35 -2.23 -6.63
C PRO A 15 -6.93 -0.88 -7.06
N PHE A 16 -6.13 -0.14 -7.82
CA PHE A 16 -6.47 1.17 -8.39
C PHE A 16 -6.12 1.19 -9.87
N SER A 17 -6.99 1.82 -10.66
CA SER A 17 -6.83 1.95 -12.11
C SER A 17 -5.65 2.83 -12.52
N SER A 18 -5.19 3.72 -11.63
CA SER A 18 -4.16 4.74 -11.90
C SER A 18 -3.25 4.99 -10.69
N SER A 19 -1.98 5.32 -10.96
CA SER A 19 -0.99 5.67 -9.92
C SER A 19 -1.37 6.92 -9.13
N VAL A 20 -2.00 7.90 -9.79
CA VAL A 20 -2.47 9.14 -9.16
C VAL A 20 -3.52 8.85 -8.10
N SER A 21 -4.49 7.98 -8.42
CA SER A 21 -5.53 7.55 -7.47
C SER A 21 -4.93 6.80 -6.29
N LEU A 22 -3.93 5.93 -6.54
CA LEU A 22 -3.20 5.25 -5.47
C LEU A 22 -2.43 6.23 -4.57
N LYS A 23 -1.69 7.19 -5.14
CA LYS A 23 -0.95 8.21 -4.36
C LYS A 23 -1.91 9.08 -3.54
N GLN A 24 -3.04 9.46 -4.12
CA GLN A 24 -4.07 10.20 -3.40
C GLN A 24 -4.64 9.36 -2.25
N HIS A 25 -4.97 8.10 -2.50
CA HIS A 25 -5.42 7.18 -1.46
C HIS A 25 -4.40 7.07 -0.31
N ILE A 26 -3.11 6.94 -0.61
CA ILE A 26 -2.06 6.88 0.42
C ILE A 26 -1.95 8.18 1.22
N ARG A 27 -2.19 9.33 0.60
CA ARG A 27 -2.06 10.63 1.25
C ARG A 27 -3.25 11.01 2.14
N TYR A 28 -4.47 10.62 1.75
CA TYR A 28 -5.70 11.10 2.40
C TYR A 28 -6.44 10.04 3.21
N THR A 29 -6.15 8.74 3.01
CA THR A 29 -6.75 7.68 3.81
C THR A 29 -5.85 7.35 5.00
N GLU A 30 -6.45 7.11 6.16
CA GLU A 30 -5.75 6.51 7.30
C GLU A 30 -5.53 5.02 7.01
N HIS A 31 -4.28 4.57 7.00
CA HIS A 31 -3.95 3.16 6.76
C HIS A 31 -3.56 2.44 8.04
N ALA A 32 -3.70 1.12 8.00
CA ALA A 32 -3.17 0.26 9.03
C ALA A 32 -1.65 0.46 9.15
N LYS A 33 -1.18 0.59 10.39
CA LYS A 33 0.25 0.55 10.74
C LYS A 33 0.77 -0.90 10.82
N THR A 34 0.04 -1.83 10.25
CA THR A 34 0.32 -3.25 10.28
C THR A 34 0.47 -3.72 8.86
N CYS A 35 1.56 -4.43 8.57
CA CYS A 35 1.78 -5.01 7.26
C CYS A 35 0.72 -6.09 6.98
N PRO A 36 -0.07 -6.02 5.90
CA PRO A 36 -1.08 -7.03 5.60
C PRO A 36 -0.49 -8.39 5.20
N ILE A 37 0.80 -8.46 4.87
CA ILE A 37 1.49 -9.65 4.37
C ILE A 37 2.08 -10.46 5.52
N CYS A 38 2.91 -9.83 6.35
CA CYS A 38 3.57 -10.49 7.48
C CYS A 38 2.95 -10.17 8.83
N LYS A 39 1.90 -9.34 8.88
CA LYS A 39 1.20 -8.89 10.09
C LYS A 39 2.09 -8.20 11.12
N LYS A 40 3.23 -7.66 10.69
CA LYS A 40 4.13 -6.89 11.54
C LYS A 40 3.56 -5.49 11.79
N GLU A 41 3.53 -5.07 13.04
CA GLU A 41 3.08 -3.75 13.45
C GLU A 41 4.24 -2.74 13.49
N PHE A 42 3.93 -1.49 13.15
CA PHE A 42 4.86 -0.39 13.06
C PHE A 42 4.28 0.85 13.77
N THR A 43 5.15 1.78 14.11
CA THR A 43 4.73 3.01 14.79
C THR A 43 4.02 3.99 13.84
N ASN A 44 4.40 3.96 12.56
CA ASN A 44 3.95 4.89 11.52
C ASN A 44 3.67 4.18 10.20
N THR A 45 2.79 4.79 9.40
CA THR A 45 2.40 4.33 8.07
C THR A 45 3.58 4.32 7.10
N ASP A 46 4.43 5.34 7.15
CA ASP A 46 5.64 5.46 6.33
C ASP A 46 6.61 4.28 6.55
N SER A 47 6.81 3.88 7.81
CA SER A 47 7.62 2.71 8.15
C SER A 47 7.00 1.40 7.64
N THR A 48 5.67 1.32 7.63
CA THR A 48 4.96 0.16 7.06
C THR A 48 5.13 0.11 5.54
N LEU A 49 5.04 1.26 4.86
CA LEU A 49 5.28 1.37 3.41
C LEU A 49 6.71 1.00 3.04
N ASP A 50 7.71 1.54 3.73
CA ASP A 50 9.12 1.22 3.52
C ASP A 50 9.39 -0.28 3.73
N HIS A 51 8.82 -0.84 4.80
CA HIS A 51 8.91 -2.26 5.07
C HIS A 51 8.32 -3.10 3.93
N VAL A 52 7.11 -2.77 3.47
CA VAL A 52 6.45 -3.53 2.39
C VAL A 52 7.23 -3.41 1.08
N CYS A 53 7.77 -2.23 0.79
CA CYS A 53 8.64 -1.99 -0.37
C CYS A 53 9.92 -2.84 -0.30
N LYS A 54 10.65 -2.82 0.83
CA LYS A 54 11.96 -3.49 0.95
C LYS A 54 11.89 -4.99 1.27
N LYS A 55 10.87 -5.45 1.99
CA LYS A 55 10.74 -6.84 2.44
C LYS A 55 9.81 -7.67 1.58
N HIS A 56 8.85 -7.02 0.92
CA HIS A 56 7.86 -7.69 0.07
C HIS A 56 7.94 -7.24 -1.40
N ASN A 57 8.82 -6.29 -1.74
CA ASN A 57 9.03 -5.79 -3.10
C ASN A 57 7.77 -5.17 -3.72
N ILE A 58 6.90 -4.59 -2.89
CA ILE A 58 5.67 -3.93 -3.33
C ILE A 58 5.85 -2.43 -3.11
N CYS A 59 6.32 -1.78 -4.17
CA CYS A 59 6.68 -0.37 -4.18
C CYS A 59 5.53 0.45 -4.76
N VAL A 60 5.29 1.64 -4.22
CA VAL A 60 4.35 2.60 -4.82
C VAL A 60 5.15 3.62 -5.61
N SER A 61 5.34 3.35 -6.90
CA SER A 61 6.02 4.25 -7.86
C SER A 61 5.01 4.99 -8.73
#